data_AF-A0A553FSX6-F1
#
_entry.id   AF-A0A553FSX6-F1
#
_cell.length_a   1.000
_cell.length_b   1.000
_cell.length_c   1.000
_cell.angle_alpha   90.00
_cell.angle_beta   90.00
_cell.angle_gamma   90.00
#
_symmetry.space_group_name_H-M   'P 1'
#
loop_
_entity.id
_entity.type
_entity.pdbx_description
1 polymer ?
#
loop_
_entity_poly.entity_id
_entity_poly.type
_entity_poly.pdbx_seq_one_letter_code
_entity_poly.pdbx_strand_id
1 'polypeptide(L)'
;MRLILMPRLIARSRTFARIVGVALVGVAGASLSACSGYDPKPDPNPVNSAPITIMIDPTSHEQSVLAEIYRQTLRDEGRAATVSQKPKLVRRGGEHISGVSTNGNFFVGCTGEFLSVYNPEEARAISKDYVAAKEEGTKDVDFLERTHVALMASLPPEVSVVEPAGAEGCPNSKPELPQNYVVVYQDGLFNRDEKLEVASFTKFLTAQDLDEVVKEVEGSEDFEAAVRAWMEANLMQNLNEEGDSNSSGGSDLVHEES
;
A
#
# COMPACT_ATOMS: atom_id res chain seq x y z
N MET A 1 -60.66 28.08 -0.13
CA MET A 1 -61.90 28.23 0.66
C MET A 1 -61.53 28.11 2.12
N ARG A 2 -61.28 29.22 2.82
CA ARG A 2 -62.22 30.01 3.67
C ARG A 2 -62.48 29.40 5.06
N LEU A 3 -61.73 29.93 6.03
CA LEU A 3 -62.04 30.24 7.43
C LEU A 3 -63.48 30.06 7.91
N ILE A 4 -63.66 29.42 9.07
CA ILE A 4 -64.71 29.69 10.08
C ILE A 4 -64.11 29.40 11.47
N LEU A 5 -63.64 30.42 12.19
CA LEU A 5 -64.31 31.15 13.29
C LEU A 5 -64.43 30.37 14.63
N MET A 6 -63.70 30.85 15.63
CA MET A 6 -64.01 30.67 17.06
C MET A 6 -65.35 31.34 17.42
N PRO A 7 -65.91 31.00 18.59
CA PRO A 7 -66.04 32.04 19.61
C PRO A 7 -65.65 31.60 21.04
N ARG A 8 -65.37 32.67 21.80
CA ARG A 8 -64.97 32.80 23.21
C ARG A 8 -65.96 32.18 24.20
N LEU A 9 -65.52 31.97 25.45
CA LEU A 9 -66.04 32.68 26.65
C LEU A 9 -65.27 32.31 27.94
N ILE A 10 -64.62 33.35 28.48
CA ILE A 10 -64.60 33.82 29.88
C ILE A 10 -64.00 32.94 30.99
N ALA A 11 -63.02 33.59 31.63
CA ALA A 11 -62.34 33.24 32.86
C ALA A 11 -63.24 33.21 34.11
N ARG A 12 -62.84 32.41 35.10
CA ARG A 12 -63.00 32.80 36.51
C ARG A 12 -61.84 32.27 37.35
N SER A 13 -60.98 33.19 37.76
CA SER A 13 -59.96 32.96 38.79
C SER A 13 -60.64 32.68 40.13
N ARG A 14 -60.15 31.68 40.85
CA ARG A 14 -60.18 31.68 42.32
C ARG A 14 -58.82 31.27 42.84
N THR A 15 -58.14 32.29 43.36
CA THR A 15 -57.03 32.20 44.29
C THR A 15 -57.37 31.29 45.47
N PHE A 16 -56.49 30.35 45.78
CA PHE A 16 -56.23 29.94 47.17
C PHE A 16 -54.75 29.65 47.35
N ALA A 17 -54.26 30.10 48.49
CA ALA A 17 -52.88 30.35 48.82
C ALA A 17 -52.18 29.14 49.44
N ARG A 18 -50.84 29.13 49.29
CA ARG A 18 -49.81 28.48 50.13
C ARG A 18 -49.92 26.94 50.24
N ILE A 19 -48.84 26.21 50.02
CA ILE A 19 -47.83 25.93 51.06
C ILE A 19 -46.52 25.50 50.39
N VAL A 20 -45.43 26.07 50.88
CA VAL A 20 -44.04 25.65 50.67
C VAL A 20 -43.85 24.27 51.30
N GLY A 21 -43.27 23.32 50.56
CA GLY A 21 -42.90 22.01 51.09
C GLY A 21 -41.84 21.35 50.21
N VAL A 22 -40.58 21.60 50.56
CA VAL A 22 -39.39 20.94 49.99
C VAL A 22 -39.36 19.48 50.44
N ALA A 23 -39.21 18.55 49.50
CA ALA A 23 -38.63 17.22 49.74
C ALA A 23 -38.08 16.66 48.42
N LEU A 24 -36.82 17.00 48.15
CA LEU A 24 -35.94 16.31 47.22
C LEU A 24 -35.67 14.90 47.76
N VAL A 25 -36.13 13.87 47.05
CA VAL A 25 -35.58 12.51 47.17
C VAL A 25 -34.95 12.18 45.83
N GLY A 26 -33.63 12.08 45.84
CA GLY A 26 -32.79 11.94 44.67
C GLY A 26 -32.98 10.61 43.96
N VAL A 27 -33.26 10.69 42.67
CA VAL A 27 -33.00 9.60 41.72
C VAL A 27 -31.52 9.73 41.33
N ALA A 28 -30.64 9.07 42.08
CA ALA A 28 -29.26 8.87 41.68
C ALA A 28 -29.18 7.56 40.89
N GLY A 29 -29.30 7.64 39.58
CA GLY A 29 -29.34 6.45 38.73
C GLY A 29 -29.37 6.76 37.24
N ALA A 30 -28.54 7.70 36.77
CA ALA A 30 -28.21 7.84 35.36
C ALA A 30 -26.92 8.67 35.23
N SER A 31 -26.12 8.37 34.21
CA SER A 31 -24.96 9.15 33.70
C SER A 31 -23.56 8.69 34.15
N LEU A 32 -23.20 7.44 33.86
CA LEU A 32 -21.78 7.05 33.69
C LEU A 32 -21.57 6.36 32.33
N SER A 33 -21.95 7.05 31.25
CA SER A 33 -21.67 6.61 29.88
C SER A 33 -21.32 7.84 29.04
N ALA A 34 -20.19 8.48 29.36
CA ALA A 34 -19.68 9.63 28.59
C ALA A 34 -18.14 9.64 28.42
N CYS A 35 -17.43 8.57 28.80
CA CYS A 35 -15.97 8.53 28.71
C CYS A 35 -15.40 7.80 27.49
N SER A 36 -16.22 7.32 26.54
CA SER A 36 -15.73 6.66 25.32
C SER A 36 -15.50 7.62 24.14
N GLY A 37 -15.73 8.92 24.32
CA GLY A 37 -15.68 9.92 23.25
C GLY A 37 -14.34 10.65 23.09
N TYR A 38 -13.34 10.31 23.91
CA TYR A 38 -12.08 11.06 24.01
C TYR A 38 -10.85 10.15 23.88
N ASP A 39 -10.92 9.12 23.03
CA ASP A 39 -9.69 8.56 22.49
C ASP A 39 -9.11 9.58 21.49
N PRO A 40 -7.88 10.07 21.71
CA PRO A 40 -7.22 10.91 20.73
C PRO A 40 -7.04 10.08 19.45
N LYS A 41 -7.90 10.35 18.46
CA LYS A 41 -7.69 9.82 17.11
C LYS A 41 -6.44 10.50 16.56
N PRO A 42 -5.48 9.75 16.00
CA PRO A 42 -4.37 10.35 15.28
C PRO A 42 -4.92 11.36 14.26
N ASP A 43 -4.28 12.52 14.14
CA ASP A 43 -4.61 13.46 13.08
C ASP A 43 -4.52 12.71 11.73
N PRO A 44 -5.52 12.86 10.84
CA PRO A 44 -5.51 12.17 9.57
C PRO A 44 -4.25 12.54 8.79
N ASN A 45 -3.41 11.56 8.48
CA ASN A 45 -2.24 11.77 7.63
C ASN A 45 -2.74 12.02 6.19
N PRO A 46 -2.58 13.23 5.63
CA PRO A 46 -3.12 13.56 4.32
C PRO A 46 -2.53 12.69 3.20
N VAL A 47 -1.32 12.15 3.40
CA VAL A 47 -0.65 11.24 2.46
C VAL A 47 -1.38 9.90 2.37
N ASN A 48 -1.86 9.37 3.49
CA ASN A 48 -2.60 8.10 3.54
C ASN A 48 -3.96 8.20 2.81
N SER A 49 -4.57 9.38 2.82
CA SER A 49 -5.81 9.63 2.06
C SER A 49 -5.60 10.07 0.60
N ALA A 50 -4.36 10.22 0.15
CA ALA A 50 -4.08 10.71 -1.19
C ALA A 50 -4.50 9.67 -2.27
N PRO A 51 -5.01 10.12 -3.43
CA PRO A 51 -5.16 9.25 -4.59
C PRO A 51 -3.82 8.62 -4.97
N ILE A 52 -3.85 7.33 -5.30
CA ILE A 52 -2.64 6.60 -5.70
C ILE A 52 -2.46 6.77 -7.21
N THR A 53 -1.28 7.19 -7.62
CA THR A 53 -0.88 7.27 -9.03
C THR A 53 0.30 6.34 -9.25
N ILE A 54 0.02 5.22 -9.91
CA ILE A 54 0.95 4.15 -10.25
C ILE A 54 1.73 4.57 -11.50
N MET A 55 3.05 4.59 -11.37
CA MET A 55 4.00 5.00 -12.38
C MET A 55 4.77 3.78 -12.88
N ILE A 56 4.77 3.58 -14.19
CA ILE A 56 5.44 2.46 -14.86
C ILE A 56 6.28 2.94 -16.05
N ASP A 57 7.02 2.02 -16.66
CA ASP A 57 7.41 2.16 -18.06
C ASP A 57 6.21 1.75 -18.93
N PRO A 58 5.53 2.69 -19.61
CA PRO A 58 4.34 2.39 -20.42
C PRO A 58 4.66 1.53 -21.65
N THR A 59 5.93 1.28 -21.95
CA THR A 59 6.35 0.38 -23.04
C THR A 59 6.56 -1.06 -22.59
N SER A 60 6.58 -1.33 -21.27
CA SER A 60 6.64 -2.69 -20.73
C SER A 60 5.23 -3.23 -20.52
N HIS A 61 4.94 -4.34 -21.20
CA HIS A 61 3.66 -5.03 -21.05
C HIS A 61 3.55 -5.63 -19.65
N GLU A 62 4.63 -6.20 -19.13
CA GLU A 62 4.72 -6.77 -17.80
C GLU A 62 4.43 -5.73 -16.71
N GLN A 63 5.04 -4.55 -16.79
CA GLN A 63 4.75 -3.48 -15.83
C GLN A 63 3.31 -2.94 -15.96
N SER A 64 2.73 -2.99 -17.15
CA SER A 64 1.32 -2.62 -17.35
C SER A 64 0.37 -3.61 -16.68
N VAL A 65 0.66 -4.91 -16.79
CA VAL A 65 -0.09 -5.96 -16.09
C VAL A 65 0.07 -5.82 -14.57
N LEU A 66 1.30 -5.64 -14.08
CA LEU A 66 1.54 -5.43 -12.66
C LEU A 66 0.82 -4.19 -12.12
N ALA A 67 0.85 -3.08 -12.86
CA ALA A 67 0.14 -1.88 -12.47
C ALA A 67 -1.37 -2.09 -12.38
N GLU A 68 -1.95 -2.86 -13.30
CA GLU A 68 -3.37 -3.20 -13.23
C GLU A 68 -3.68 -4.11 -12.04
N ILE A 69 -2.85 -5.12 -11.76
CA ILE A 69 -3.01 -5.97 -10.57
C ILE A 69 -3.00 -5.11 -9.30
N TYR A 70 -1.98 -4.25 -9.11
CA TYR A 70 -1.93 -3.34 -7.97
C TYR A 70 -3.15 -2.40 -7.92
N ARG A 71 -3.59 -1.87 -9.07
CA ARG A 71 -4.77 -1.00 -9.14
C ARG A 71 -6.01 -1.72 -8.63
N GLN A 72 -6.18 -3.00 -8.98
CA GLN A 72 -7.30 -3.81 -8.55
C GLN A 72 -7.21 -4.18 -7.07
N THR A 73 -6.06 -4.65 -6.60
CA THR A 73 -5.80 -4.93 -5.17
C THR A 73 -6.11 -3.71 -4.31
N LEU A 74 -5.60 -2.53 -4.69
CA LEU A 74 -5.86 -1.29 -3.97
C LEU A 74 -7.34 -0.88 -4.04
N ARG A 75 -8.02 -1.11 -5.17
CA ARG A 75 -9.46 -0.83 -5.30
C ARG A 75 -10.28 -1.72 -4.38
N ASP A 76 -9.89 -2.98 -4.21
CA ASP A 76 -10.58 -3.92 -3.33
C ASP A 76 -10.40 -3.52 -1.84
N GLU A 77 -9.28 -2.87 -1.51
CA GLU A 77 -9.04 -2.16 -0.22
C GLU A 77 -9.74 -0.79 -0.12
N GLY A 78 -10.57 -0.43 -1.11
CA GLY A 78 -11.32 0.84 -1.12
C GLY A 78 -10.49 2.07 -1.50
N ARG A 79 -9.28 1.89 -2.05
CA ARG A 79 -8.40 2.98 -2.49
C ARG A 79 -8.55 3.25 -3.99
N ALA A 80 -8.74 4.53 -4.31
CA ALA A 80 -8.69 4.98 -5.69
C ALA A 80 -7.22 5.02 -6.18
N ALA A 81 -6.93 4.17 -7.18
CA ALA A 81 -5.64 4.10 -7.85
C ALA A 81 -5.79 4.33 -9.37
N THR A 82 -4.84 5.04 -9.97
CA THR A 82 -4.77 5.26 -11.42
C THR A 82 -3.39 4.87 -11.95
N VAL A 83 -3.35 4.35 -13.18
CA VAL A 83 -2.09 4.07 -13.86
C VAL A 83 -1.74 5.23 -14.77
N SER A 84 -0.58 5.84 -14.54
CA SER A 84 -0.09 6.96 -15.33
C SER A 84 0.58 6.47 -16.62
N GLN A 85 0.20 7.08 -17.73
CA GLN A 85 0.86 6.89 -19.04
C GLN A 85 2.13 7.72 -19.20
N LYS A 86 2.45 8.59 -18.23
CA LYS A 86 3.74 9.29 -18.20
C LYS A 86 4.82 8.32 -17.73
N PRO A 87 6.05 8.39 -18.29
CA PRO A 87 7.13 7.52 -17.87
C PRO A 87 7.48 7.71 -16.39
N LYS A 88 7.77 6.60 -15.69
CA LYS A 88 8.22 6.63 -14.30
C LYS A 88 9.59 7.31 -14.13
N LEU A 89 10.48 7.19 -15.11
CA LEU A 89 11.83 7.75 -15.07
C LEU A 89 11.90 9.05 -15.88
N VAL A 90 12.53 10.08 -15.30
CA VAL A 90 12.69 11.38 -15.95
C VAL A 90 14.03 11.43 -16.65
N ARG A 91 14.03 11.75 -17.95
CA ARG A 91 15.25 11.96 -18.74
C ARG A 91 15.48 13.44 -18.98
N ARG A 92 16.72 13.91 -18.80
CA ARG A 92 17.11 15.30 -19.09
C ARG A 92 18.17 15.31 -20.19
N GLY A 93 17.72 15.47 -21.44
CA GLY A 93 18.58 15.57 -22.61
C GLY A 93 19.22 14.24 -23.01
N GLY A 94 18.61 13.52 -23.94
CA GLY A 94 19.10 12.23 -24.44
C GLY A 94 18.73 11.05 -23.53
N GLU A 95 19.61 10.06 -23.45
CA GLU A 95 19.37 8.80 -22.75
C GLU A 95 19.59 8.87 -21.22
N HIS A 96 20.14 9.99 -20.72
CA HIS A 96 20.47 10.13 -19.31
C HIS A 96 19.23 10.24 -18.42
N ILE A 97 19.06 9.27 -17.52
CA ILE A 97 18.04 9.29 -16.48
C ILE A 97 18.50 10.23 -15.37
N SER A 98 17.67 11.22 -15.07
CA SER A 98 17.92 12.29 -14.11
C SER A 98 17.18 12.13 -12.78
N GLY A 99 16.30 11.13 -12.68
CA GLY A 99 15.54 10.86 -11.47
C GLY A 99 14.27 10.07 -11.72
N VAL A 100 13.51 9.86 -10.65
CA VAL A 100 12.15 9.32 -10.67
C VAL A 100 11.14 10.46 -10.84
N SER A 101 10.03 10.18 -11.52
CA SER A 101 8.98 11.15 -11.85
C SER A 101 8.25 11.63 -10.61
N THR A 102 8.01 12.95 -10.52
CA THR A 102 7.21 13.56 -9.45
C THR A 102 5.71 13.54 -9.74
N ASN A 103 5.28 12.89 -10.82
CA ASN A 103 3.87 12.84 -11.24
C ASN A 103 3.05 11.75 -10.54
N GLY A 104 3.67 10.95 -9.67
CA GLY A 104 2.98 9.89 -8.94
C GLY A 104 3.66 9.59 -7.61
N ASN A 105 3.12 8.60 -6.91
CA ASN A 105 3.51 8.25 -5.54
C ASN A 105 3.65 6.74 -5.34
N PHE A 106 3.40 5.93 -6.37
CA PHE A 106 3.59 4.49 -6.41
C PHE A 106 4.34 4.16 -7.69
N PHE A 107 5.47 3.46 -7.62
CA PHE A 107 6.36 3.19 -8.74
C PHE A 107 6.64 1.69 -8.85
N VAL A 108 6.24 1.08 -9.97
CA VAL A 108 6.60 -0.31 -10.29
C VAL A 108 7.83 -0.29 -11.18
N GLY A 109 8.85 -1.06 -10.82
CA GLY A 109 10.08 -1.15 -11.61
C GLY A 109 10.97 -2.28 -11.14
N CYS A 110 12.25 -2.21 -11.46
CA CYS A 110 13.21 -3.25 -11.09
C CYS A 110 14.26 -2.73 -10.10
N THR A 111 14.77 -3.60 -9.24
CA THR A 111 15.75 -3.27 -8.19
C THR A 111 16.98 -2.54 -8.75
N GLY A 112 17.65 -3.12 -9.74
CA GLY A 112 18.83 -2.52 -10.36
C GLY A 112 18.53 -1.21 -11.11
N GLU A 113 17.39 -1.12 -11.79
CA GLU A 113 16.91 0.12 -12.44
C GLU A 113 16.80 1.25 -11.41
N PHE A 114 16.09 1.03 -10.30
CA PHE A 114 15.95 2.06 -9.27
C PHE A 114 17.28 2.39 -8.59
N LEU A 115 18.11 1.40 -8.26
CA LEU A 115 19.41 1.66 -7.66
C LEU A 115 20.28 2.52 -8.59
N SER A 116 20.25 2.28 -9.89
CA SER A 116 21.00 3.08 -10.87
C SER A 116 20.60 4.57 -10.88
N VAL A 117 19.36 4.86 -10.49
CA VAL A 117 18.82 6.22 -10.42
C VAL A 117 19.14 6.88 -9.09
N TYR A 118 18.91 6.18 -7.98
CA TYR A 118 19.12 6.74 -6.64
C TYR A 118 20.60 6.77 -6.23
N ASN A 119 21.38 5.78 -6.63
CA ASN A 119 22.81 5.69 -6.34
C ASN A 119 23.59 5.04 -7.50
N PRO A 120 23.87 5.81 -8.57
CA PRO A 120 24.57 5.30 -9.75
C PRO A 120 26.01 4.84 -9.47
N GLU A 121 26.64 5.31 -8.39
CA GLU A 121 27.99 4.88 -8.01
C GLU A 121 27.96 3.47 -7.43
N GLU A 122 27.10 3.25 -6.42
CA GLU A 122 26.91 1.93 -5.82
C GLU A 122 26.39 0.92 -6.84
N ALA A 123 25.46 1.32 -7.72
CA ALA A 123 24.98 0.50 -8.82
C ALA A 123 26.11 -0.02 -9.71
N ARG A 124 27.08 0.84 -10.07
CA ARG A 124 28.24 0.44 -10.90
C ARG A 124 29.21 -0.45 -10.13
N ALA A 125 29.40 -0.19 -8.83
CA ALA A 125 30.26 -1.00 -7.98
C ALA A 125 29.73 -2.44 -7.87
N ILE A 126 28.44 -2.60 -7.51
CA ILE A 126 27.79 -3.91 -7.43
C ILE A 126 27.76 -4.59 -8.80
N SER A 127 27.48 -3.84 -9.87
CA SER A 127 27.44 -4.37 -11.24
C SER A 127 28.76 -4.98 -11.66
N LYS A 128 29.89 -4.34 -11.33
CA LYS A 128 31.22 -4.87 -11.64
C LYS A 128 31.44 -6.24 -11.00
N ASP A 129 31.09 -6.36 -9.72
CA ASP A 129 31.22 -7.62 -8.98
C ASP A 129 30.25 -8.69 -9.52
N TYR A 130 29.02 -8.28 -9.84
CA TYR A 130 27.97 -9.17 -10.39
C TYR A 130 28.36 -9.75 -11.75
N VAL A 131 28.87 -8.92 -12.65
CA VAL A 131 29.33 -9.36 -13.97
C VAL A 131 30.53 -10.31 -13.84
N ALA A 132 31.51 -9.97 -12.99
CA ALA A 132 32.65 -10.85 -12.73
C ALA A 132 32.20 -12.22 -12.18
N ALA A 133 31.28 -12.24 -11.21
CA ALA A 133 30.73 -13.48 -10.65
C ALA A 133 30.00 -14.32 -11.69
N LYS A 134 29.24 -13.70 -12.61
CA LYS A 134 28.58 -14.39 -13.73
C LYS A 134 29.58 -15.02 -14.70
N GLU A 135 30.68 -14.33 -15.02
CA GLU A 135 31.74 -14.84 -15.89
C GLU A 135 32.50 -16.02 -15.25
N GLU A 136 32.73 -15.95 -13.94
CA GLU A 136 33.38 -17.00 -13.15
C GLU A 136 32.44 -18.17 -12.79
N GLY A 137 31.13 -17.97 -12.88
CA GLY A 137 30.11 -18.96 -12.52
C GLY A 137 29.95 -19.14 -11.00
N THR A 138 30.35 -18.16 -10.19
CA THR A 138 30.25 -18.22 -8.73
C THR A 138 28.85 -17.84 -8.25
N LYS A 139 28.38 -18.48 -7.17
CA LYS A 139 27.05 -18.26 -6.57
C LYS A 139 27.09 -17.90 -5.10
N ASP A 140 28.26 -17.55 -4.58
CA ASP A 140 28.50 -17.37 -3.14
C ASP A 140 27.92 -16.06 -2.60
N VAL A 141 27.50 -15.16 -3.49
CA VAL A 141 26.95 -13.84 -3.14
C VAL A 141 25.52 -13.75 -3.67
N ASP A 142 24.59 -13.43 -2.77
CA ASP A 142 23.24 -13.03 -3.16
C ASP A 142 23.26 -11.59 -3.67
N PHE A 143 23.40 -11.45 -4.99
CA PHE A 143 23.43 -10.14 -5.62
C PHE A 143 22.06 -9.46 -5.61
N LEU A 144 20.94 -10.20 -5.52
CA LEU A 144 19.61 -9.62 -5.43
C LEU A 144 19.45 -8.93 -4.08
N GLU A 145 19.74 -9.64 -2.99
CA GLU A 145 19.73 -9.09 -1.64
C GLU A 145 20.67 -7.88 -1.54
N ARG A 146 21.93 -8.03 -2.02
CA ARG A 146 22.91 -6.94 -2.00
C ARG A 146 22.41 -5.70 -2.75
N THR A 147 21.80 -5.88 -3.93
CA THR A 147 21.24 -4.77 -4.72
C THR A 147 20.04 -4.14 -4.03
N HIS A 148 19.17 -4.95 -3.44
CA HIS A 148 17.99 -4.46 -2.72
C HIS A 148 18.37 -3.66 -1.48
N VAL A 149 19.28 -4.18 -0.64
CA VAL A 149 19.76 -3.48 0.57
C VAL A 149 20.43 -2.16 0.19
N ALA A 150 21.24 -2.15 -0.87
CA ALA A 150 21.84 -0.93 -1.40
C ALA A 150 20.79 0.08 -1.89
N LEU A 151 19.72 -0.40 -2.54
CA LEU A 151 18.59 0.44 -2.92
C LEU A 151 17.93 1.05 -1.70
N MET A 152 17.53 0.25 -0.72
CA MET A 152 16.92 0.72 0.54
C MET A 152 17.75 1.79 1.22
N ALA A 153 19.07 1.58 1.32
CA ALA A 153 20.00 2.52 1.95
C ALA A 153 20.17 3.83 1.15
N SER A 154 19.85 3.82 -0.14
CA SER A 154 20.00 4.96 -1.05
C SER A 154 18.72 5.78 -1.24
N LEU A 155 17.59 5.31 -0.70
CA LEU A 155 16.32 6.02 -0.85
C LEU A 155 16.28 7.29 0.01
N PRO A 156 15.67 8.38 -0.50
CA PRO A 156 15.36 9.54 0.33
C PRO A 156 14.31 9.17 1.39
N PRO A 157 14.26 9.87 2.54
CA PRO A 157 13.42 9.50 3.67
C PRO A 157 11.91 9.57 3.37
N GLU A 158 11.51 10.25 2.29
CA GLU A 158 10.11 10.38 1.88
C GLU A 158 9.60 9.19 1.06
N VAL A 159 10.42 8.18 0.76
CA VAL A 159 10.00 6.99 0.02
C VAL A 159 10.45 5.70 0.70
N SER A 160 9.64 4.67 0.51
CA SER A 160 9.86 3.32 1.00
C SER A 160 9.88 2.35 -0.18
N VAL A 161 10.45 1.17 0.03
CA VAL A 161 10.50 0.08 -0.96
C VAL A 161 10.09 -1.22 -0.28
N VAL A 162 9.40 -2.08 -1.01
CA VAL A 162 9.05 -3.44 -0.56
C VAL A 162 10.13 -4.45 -0.94
N GLU A 163 10.04 -5.65 -0.39
CA GLU A 163 10.86 -6.78 -0.84
C GLU A 163 10.62 -7.07 -2.33
N PRO A 164 11.67 -7.39 -3.11
CA PRO A 164 11.56 -7.70 -4.52
C PRO A 164 10.84 -9.03 -4.75
N ALA A 165 10.22 -9.13 -5.91
CA ALA A 165 9.61 -10.33 -6.43
C ALA A 165 10.64 -11.39 -6.81
N GLY A 166 10.22 -12.65 -6.89
CA GLY A 166 10.99 -13.69 -7.58
C GLY A 166 11.06 -13.47 -9.09
N ALA A 167 10.10 -12.73 -9.66
CA ALA A 167 10.07 -12.37 -11.07
C ALA A 167 11.14 -11.31 -11.43
N GLU A 168 11.95 -11.60 -12.45
CA GLU A 168 12.88 -10.66 -13.08
C GLU A 168 12.24 -9.93 -14.26
N GLY A 169 12.70 -8.71 -14.51
CA GLY A 169 12.23 -7.83 -15.58
C GLY A 169 13.30 -6.89 -16.08
N CYS A 170 12.87 -5.83 -16.78
CA CYS A 170 13.74 -4.73 -17.23
C CYS A 170 15.09 -5.16 -17.87
N PRO A 171 15.10 -6.11 -18.84
CA PRO A 171 16.29 -6.89 -19.25
C PRO A 171 17.43 -6.08 -19.89
N ASN A 172 17.18 -4.82 -20.24
CA ASN A 172 18.16 -3.93 -20.89
C ASN A 172 18.65 -2.80 -19.99
N SER A 173 18.28 -2.82 -18.71
CA SER A 173 18.70 -1.80 -17.75
C SER A 173 20.21 -1.81 -17.56
N LYS A 174 20.80 -0.62 -17.47
CA LYS A 174 22.23 -0.43 -17.22
C LYS A 174 22.43 0.40 -15.95
N PRO A 175 23.46 0.09 -15.13
CA PRO A 175 24.43 -1.00 -15.30
C PRO A 175 23.80 -2.39 -15.07
N GLU A 176 24.51 -3.46 -15.46
CA GLU A 176 23.98 -4.83 -15.34
C GLU A 176 23.93 -5.25 -13.87
N LEU A 177 22.73 -5.50 -13.37
CA LEU A 177 22.42 -5.85 -11.99
C LEU A 177 21.25 -6.86 -12.03
N PRO A 178 20.97 -7.58 -10.93
CA PRO A 178 19.67 -8.24 -10.77
C PRO A 178 18.53 -7.24 -10.97
N GLN A 179 17.51 -7.64 -11.73
CA GLN A 179 16.40 -6.78 -12.14
C GLN A 179 15.05 -7.36 -11.70
N ASN A 180 14.94 -7.76 -10.44
CA ASN A 180 13.70 -8.26 -9.88
C ASN A 180 12.68 -7.12 -9.73
N TYR A 181 11.41 -7.42 -10.01
CA TYR A 181 10.35 -6.44 -9.86
C TYR A 181 10.21 -6.00 -8.40
N VAL A 182 10.02 -4.71 -8.20
CA VAL A 182 9.88 -4.11 -6.88
C VAL A 182 8.97 -2.89 -6.95
N VAL A 183 8.35 -2.54 -5.82
CA VAL A 183 7.57 -1.33 -5.65
C VAL A 183 8.31 -0.33 -4.77
N VAL A 184 8.49 0.89 -5.28
CA VAL A 184 8.89 2.07 -4.50
C VAL A 184 7.67 2.96 -4.34
N TYR A 185 7.41 3.50 -3.16
CA TYR A 185 6.23 4.32 -2.89
C TYR A 185 6.53 5.44 -1.90
N GLN A 186 5.73 6.51 -1.92
CA GLN A 186 5.86 7.59 -0.95
C GLN A 186 5.54 7.10 0.47
N ASP A 187 6.39 7.43 1.43
CA ASP A 187 6.19 6.99 2.81
C ASP A 187 4.89 7.54 3.40
N GLY A 188 4.17 6.70 4.13
CA GLY A 188 2.82 7.02 4.64
C GLY A 188 1.69 7.00 3.60
N LEU A 189 1.94 6.60 2.35
CA LEU A 189 0.89 6.43 1.33
C LEU A 189 -0.11 5.33 1.69
N PHE A 190 0.38 4.29 2.35
CA PHE A 190 -0.40 3.14 2.77
C PHE A 190 -0.66 3.13 4.26
N ASN A 191 -1.83 2.64 4.63
CA ASN A 191 -2.08 2.09 5.95
C ASN A 191 -1.36 0.72 6.11
N ARG A 192 -1.47 0.11 7.28
CA ARG A 192 -0.77 -1.14 7.59
C ARG A 192 -1.23 -2.30 6.69
N ASP A 193 -2.53 -2.42 6.46
CA ASP A 193 -3.12 -3.56 5.74
C ASP A 193 -2.80 -3.46 4.25
N GLU A 194 -2.97 -2.27 3.66
CA GLU A 194 -2.57 -1.98 2.28
C GLU A 194 -1.08 -2.25 2.04
N LYS A 195 -0.21 -1.89 3.00
CA LYS A 195 1.23 -2.15 2.92
C LYS A 195 1.53 -3.64 2.92
N LEU A 196 0.81 -4.43 3.74
CA LEU A 196 0.95 -5.88 3.78
C LEU A 196 0.50 -6.51 2.47
N GLU A 197 -0.62 -6.07 1.90
CA GLU A 197 -1.12 -6.57 0.61
C GLU A 197 -0.13 -6.30 -0.52
N VAL A 198 0.34 -5.06 -0.64
CA VAL A 198 1.34 -4.69 -1.66
C VAL A 198 2.62 -5.50 -1.47
N ALA A 199 3.16 -5.59 -0.25
CA ALA A 199 4.39 -6.31 0.01
C ALA A 199 4.25 -7.83 -0.20
N SER A 200 3.13 -8.41 0.21
CA SER A 200 2.83 -9.84 0.03
C SER A 200 2.76 -10.18 -1.45
N PHE A 201 1.94 -9.44 -2.20
CA PHE A 201 1.81 -9.66 -3.65
C PHE A 201 3.16 -9.51 -4.36
N THR A 202 3.93 -8.45 -4.08
CA THR A 202 5.24 -8.29 -4.72
C THR A 202 6.16 -9.45 -4.39
N LYS A 203 6.28 -9.83 -3.11
CA LYS A 203 7.20 -10.88 -2.67
C LYS A 203 6.91 -12.24 -3.32
N PHE A 204 5.64 -12.61 -3.42
CA PHE A 204 5.23 -13.93 -3.91
C PHE A 204 5.04 -13.99 -5.43
N LEU A 205 5.15 -12.87 -6.14
CA LEU A 205 5.10 -12.86 -7.59
C LEU A 205 6.30 -13.62 -8.18
N THR A 206 6.05 -14.76 -8.81
CA THR A 206 7.07 -15.53 -9.52
C THR A 206 7.15 -15.14 -10.99
N ALA A 207 8.27 -15.50 -11.64
CA ALA A 207 8.41 -15.31 -13.08
C ALA A 207 7.36 -16.10 -13.87
N GLN A 208 6.93 -17.26 -13.35
CA GLN A 208 5.90 -18.09 -13.97
C GLN A 208 4.54 -17.40 -13.89
N ASP A 209 4.15 -16.89 -12.73
CA ASP A 209 2.86 -16.20 -12.56
C ASP A 209 2.76 -15.01 -13.50
N LEU A 210 3.85 -14.23 -13.61
CA LEU A 210 3.90 -13.06 -14.47
C LEU A 210 3.83 -13.43 -15.96
N ASP A 211 4.55 -14.46 -16.39
CA ASP A 211 4.53 -14.93 -17.78
C ASP A 211 3.15 -15.50 -18.17
N GLU A 212 2.49 -16.20 -17.24
CA GLU A 212 1.14 -16.73 -17.44
C GLU A 212 0.12 -15.60 -17.62
N VAL A 213 0.07 -14.64 -16.69
CA VAL A 213 -0.89 -13.53 -16.80
C VAL A 213 -0.63 -12.69 -18.04
N VAL A 214 0.63 -12.40 -18.37
CA VAL A 214 0.97 -11.59 -19.56
C VAL A 214 0.49 -12.27 -20.84
N LYS A 215 0.63 -13.59 -20.95
CA LYS A 215 0.13 -14.36 -22.09
C LYS A 215 -1.39 -14.45 -22.13
N GLU A 216 -2.05 -14.62 -20.99
CA GLU A 216 -3.51 -14.75 -20.92
C GLU A 216 -4.22 -13.45 -21.33
N VAL A 217 -3.66 -12.30 -20.94
CA VAL A 217 -4.26 -10.99 -21.24
C VAL A 217 -3.79 -10.42 -22.58
N GLU A 218 -2.81 -11.06 -23.23
CA GLU A 218 -2.29 -10.62 -24.53
C GLU A 218 -3.39 -10.63 -25.59
N GLY A 219 -3.69 -9.46 -26.14
CA GLY A 219 -4.71 -9.30 -27.17
C GLY A 219 -6.15 -9.34 -26.67
N SER A 220 -6.38 -9.33 -25.35
CA SER A 220 -7.73 -9.15 -24.78
C SER A 220 -8.32 -7.80 -25.21
N GLU A 221 -9.59 -7.81 -25.65
CA GLU A 221 -10.34 -6.58 -25.94
C GLU A 221 -10.62 -5.77 -24.67
N ASP A 222 -10.74 -6.44 -23.52
CA ASP A 222 -10.91 -5.85 -22.20
C ASP A 222 -9.77 -6.31 -21.28
N PHE A 223 -8.68 -5.53 -21.31
CA PHE A 223 -7.46 -5.80 -20.53
C PHE A 223 -7.75 -5.85 -19.03
N GLU A 224 -8.56 -4.94 -18.51
CA GLU A 224 -8.83 -4.83 -17.07
C GLU A 224 -9.65 -6.03 -16.58
N ALA A 225 -10.66 -6.44 -17.35
CA ALA A 225 -11.46 -7.62 -17.04
C ALA A 225 -10.65 -8.92 -17.16
N ALA A 226 -9.73 -9.02 -18.13
CA ALA A 226 -8.87 -10.19 -18.28
C ALA A 226 -7.89 -10.33 -17.10
N VAL A 227 -7.23 -9.24 -16.69
CA VAL A 227 -6.38 -9.24 -15.48
C VAL A 227 -7.20 -9.63 -14.24
N ARG A 228 -8.43 -9.11 -14.11
CA ARG A 228 -9.33 -9.45 -13.00
C ARG A 228 -9.66 -10.94 -12.96
N ALA A 229 -10.03 -11.51 -14.10
CA ALA A 229 -10.36 -12.93 -14.20
C ALA A 229 -9.17 -13.81 -13.82
N TRP A 230 -7.95 -13.46 -14.27
CA TRP A 230 -6.74 -14.16 -13.87
C TRP A 230 -6.49 -14.05 -12.36
N MET A 231 -6.64 -12.86 -11.77
CA MET A 231 -6.51 -12.69 -10.32
C MET A 231 -7.52 -13.56 -9.56
N GLU A 232 -8.80 -13.56 -9.94
CA GLU A 232 -9.81 -14.39 -9.27
C GLU A 232 -9.52 -15.89 -9.37
N ALA A 233 -8.92 -16.36 -10.47
CA ALA A 233 -8.56 -17.75 -10.67
C ALA A 233 -7.31 -18.18 -9.87
N ASN A 234 -6.36 -17.27 -9.65
CA ASN A 234 -5.00 -17.61 -9.19
C ASN A 234 -4.62 -17.03 -7.81
N LEU A 235 -5.18 -15.89 -7.39
CA LEU A 235 -4.81 -15.22 -6.13
C LEU A 235 -5.18 -16.06 -4.88
N MET A 236 -6.21 -16.91 -4.97
CA MET A 236 -6.63 -17.81 -3.89
C MET A 236 -5.64 -18.97 -3.64
N GLN A 237 -4.75 -19.28 -4.59
CA GLN A 237 -3.73 -20.32 -4.41
C GLN A 237 -2.49 -19.75 -3.70
N ASN A 238 -2.10 -18.52 -4.03
CA ASN A 238 -0.87 -17.89 -3.50
C ASN A 238 -1.00 -17.33 -2.07
N LEU A 239 -2.22 -17.01 -1.59
CA LEU A 239 -2.44 -16.49 -0.23
C LEU A 239 -2.67 -17.59 0.83
N ASN A 240 -2.96 -18.83 0.43
CA ASN A 240 -3.34 -19.90 1.34
C ASN A 240 -2.19 -20.86 1.73
N GLU A 241 -0.99 -20.74 1.14
CA GLU A 241 0.09 -21.69 1.44
C GLU A 241 0.89 -21.40 2.72
N GLU A 242 0.99 -20.18 3.27
CA GLU A 242 1.89 -19.96 4.43
C GLU A 242 1.39 -18.97 5.50
N GLY A 243 0.08 -18.93 5.75
CA GLY A 243 -0.51 -18.30 6.93
C GLY A 243 -0.34 -19.12 8.22
N ASP A 244 0.82 -19.73 8.48
CA ASP A 244 1.08 -20.48 9.72
C ASP A 244 1.29 -19.50 10.88
N SER A 245 0.16 -19.07 11.44
CA SER A 245 0.06 -18.33 12.69
C SER A 245 0.40 -19.25 13.86
N ASN A 246 1.68 -19.44 14.17
CA ASN A 246 2.14 -20.03 15.44
C ASN A 246 3.43 -19.37 15.94
N SER A 247 3.33 -18.12 16.38
CA SER A 247 4.28 -17.56 17.35
C SER A 247 3.51 -17.06 18.56
N SER A 248 3.09 -18.02 19.39
CA SER A 248 2.70 -17.73 20.76
C SER A 248 3.95 -17.33 21.53
N GLY A 249 4.11 -16.04 21.77
CA GLY A 249 5.00 -15.51 22.79
C GLY A 249 4.53 -15.96 24.18
N GLY A 250 4.92 -17.17 24.56
CA GLY A 250 4.78 -17.68 25.92
C GLY A 250 6.01 -17.30 26.73
N SER A 251 5.89 -16.23 27.51
CA SER A 251 6.86 -15.91 28.56
C SER A 251 6.62 -16.87 29.73
N ASP A 252 7.38 -17.97 29.82
CA ASP A 252 7.48 -18.75 31.06
C ASP A 252 8.72 -18.32 31.83
N LEU A 253 8.51 -17.34 32.70
CA LEU A 253 9.32 -17.11 33.89
C LEU A 253 9.02 -18.25 34.88
N VAL A 254 10.01 -19.11 35.13
CA VAL A 254 10.04 -19.91 36.36
C VAL A 254 11.25 -19.49 37.19
N HIS A 255 10.92 -18.81 38.28
CA HIS A 255 11.76 -18.57 39.45
C HIS A 255 11.81 -19.83 40.34
N GLU A 256 12.86 -19.87 41.17
CA GLU A 256 13.10 -20.67 42.40
C GLU A 256 13.54 -22.14 42.21
N GLU A 257 14.80 -22.49 42.53
CA GLU A 257 15.47 -22.65 43.85
C GLU A 257 15.16 -23.97 44.57
N SER A 258 16.09 -24.94 44.45
CA SER A 258 16.78 -25.67 45.53
C SER A 258 17.60 -26.83 44.98
#